data_AF-A0A6N1XF96-F1
#
_entry.id   AF-A0A6N1XF96-F1
#
_cell.length_a   1.000
_cell.length_b   1.000
_cell.length_c   1.000
_cell.angle_alpha   90.00
_cell.angle_beta   90.00
_cell.angle_gamma   90.00
#
_symmetry.space_group_name_H-M   'P 1'
#
loop_
_entity.id
_entity.type
_entity.pdbx_description
1 polymer ?
#
loop_
_entity_poly.entity_id
_entity_poly.type
_entity_poly.pdbx_seq_one_letter_code
_entity_poly.pdbx_strand_id
1 'polypeptide(L)' 'MCNGCGADVTTIHPVSTRGLAGVEAIWLGQCDCGQTTFAASGKPEAVQAFFDALGSDTELTLGSQSRDGSRHEIS' A
#
# COMPACT_ATOMS: atom_id res chain seq x y z
N MET A 1 -4.14 0.96 12.07
CA MET A 1 -2.88 0.70 12.81
C MET A 1 -1.77 0.41 11.82
N CYS A 2 -0.56 0.90 12.08
CA CYS A 2 0.65 0.68 11.27
C CYS A 2 1.29 -0.67 11.62
N ASN A 3 1.65 -1.46 10.60
CA ASN A 3 2.23 -2.79 10.81
C ASN A 3 3.67 -2.76 11.38
N GLY A 4 4.40 -1.65 11.23
CA GLY A 4 5.77 -1.52 11.71
C GLY A 4 5.90 -1.04 13.15
N CYS A 5 5.18 0.03 13.52
CA CYS A 5 5.30 0.67 14.85
C CYS A 5 4.03 0.56 15.71
N GLY A 6 2.94 0.01 15.19
CA GLY A 6 1.67 -0.14 15.92
C GLY A 6 0.87 1.14 16.12
N ALA A 7 1.38 2.30 15.68
CA ALA A 7 0.68 3.58 15.81
C ALA A 7 -0.56 3.69 14.91
N ASP A 8 -1.44 4.63 15.23
CA ASP A 8 -2.54 5.00 14.35
C ASP A 8 -2.04 5.58 13.03
N VAL A 9 -2.66 5.14 11.93
CA VAL A 9 -2.39 5.69 10.59
C VAL A 9 -3.49 6.69 10.29
N THR A 10 -3.14 7.97 10.35
CA THR A 10 -4.10 9.07 10.25
C THR A 10 -4.33 9.53 8.81
N THR A 11 -3.34 9.29 7.93
CA THR A 11 -3.42 9.63 6.52
C THR A 11 -3.66 8.36 5.71
N ILE A 12 -4.87 8.24 5.15
CA ILE A 12 -5.31 7.08 4.37
C ILE A 12 -5.81 7.56 3.01
N HIS A 13 -5.26 7.01 1.94
CA HIS A 13 -5.60 7.31 0.56
C HIS A 13 -6.25 6.10 -0.12
N PRO A 14 -7.39 6.26 -0.81
CA PRO A 14 -7.96 5.18 -1.60
C PRO A 14 -7.09 4.90 -2.82
N VAL A 15 -6.93 3.61 -3.13
CA VAL A 15 -6.25 3.14 -4.34
C VAL A 15 -7.28 2.56 -5.29
N SER A 16 -7.07 2.78 -6.59
CA SER A 16 -7.96 2.23 -7.63
C SER A 16 -7.90 0.70 -7.64
N THR A 17 -9.07 0.06 -7.53
CA THR A 17 -9.25 -1.39 -7.69
C THR A 17 -9.61 -1.79 -9.11
N ARG A 18 -9.62 -0.85 -10.06
CA ARG A 18 -9.92 -1.13 -11.47
C ARG A 18 -8.96 -2.20 -12.01
N GLY A 19 -9.53 -3.28 -12.54
CA GLY A 19 -8.78 -4.41 -13.10
C GLY A 19 -8.42 -5.50 -12.08
N LEU A 20 -8.66 -5.28 -10.78
CA LEU A 20 -8.44 -6.28 -9.73
C LEU A 20 -9.76 -7.00 -9.42
N ALA A 21 -10.06 -8.03 -10.21
CA ALA A 21 -11.27 -8.81 -10.03
C ALA A 21 -11.32 -9.45 -8.63
N GLY A 22 -12.40 -9.19 -7.88
CA GLY A 22 -12.57 -9.71 -6.53
C GLY A 22 -11.97 -8.83 -5.42
N VAL A 23 -11.24 -7.76 -5.75
CA VAL A 23 -10.84 -6.73 -4.77
C VAL A 23 -11.84 -5.58 -4.86
N GLU A 24 -12.47 -5.25 -3.74
CA GLU A 24 -13.51 -4.24 -3.65
C GLU A 24 -12.92 -2.86 -3.34
N ALA A 25 -12.00 -2.81 -2.39
CA ALA A 25 -11.33 -1.57 -2.00
C ALA A 25 -9.90 -1.85 -1.54
N ILE A 26 -9.03 -0.87 -1.80
CA ILE A 26 -7.65 -0.83 -1.30
C ILE A 26 -7.43 0.55 -0.70
N TRP A 27 -6.77 0.57 0.45
CA TRP A 27 -6.35 1.76 1.15
C TRP A 27 -4.86 1.70 1.40
N LEU A 28 -4.19 2.80 1.08
CA LEU A 28 -2.80 3.03 1.40
C LEU A 28 -2.73 4.03 2.54
N GLY A 29 -2.09 3.65 3.63
CA GLY A 29 -1.86 4.49 4.78
C GLY A 29 -0.38 4.81 4.95
N GLN A 30 -0.04 6.08 5.13
CA GLN A 30 1.33 6.50 5.42
C GLN A 30 1.47 6.81 6.90
N CYS A 31 2.41 6.12 7.56
CA CYS A 31 2.69 6.33 8.97
C CYS A 31 3.87 7.29 9.14
N ASP A 32 3.85 8.08 10.21
CA ASP A 32 4.93 9.01 10.56
C ASP A 32 6.27 8.31 10.85
N CYS A 33 6.26 7.01 11.14
CA CYS A 33 7.49 6.21 11.23
C CYS A 33 8.17 5.97 9.87
N GLY A 34 7.58 6.44 8.78
CA GLY A 34 8.09 6.31 7.41
C GLY A 34 7.64 5.03 6.70
N GLN A 35 6.90 4.14 7.37
CA GLN A 35 6.34 2.94 6.74
C GLN A 35 5.00 3.21 6.06
N THR A 36 4.81 2.53 4.93
CA THR A 36 3.54 2.45 4.23
C THR A 36 2.81 1.19 4.67
N THR A 37 1.54 1.32 5.03
CA THR A 37 0.65 0.21 5.42
C THR A 37 -0.47 0.09 4.41
N PHE A 38 -0.74 -1.12 3.93
CA PHE A 38 -1.84 -1.40 3.02
C PHE A 38 -2.97 -2.11 3.75
N ALA A 39 -4.20 -1.75 3.42
CA ALA A 39 -5.40 -2.48 3.78
C ALA A 39 -6.20 -2.75 2.50
N ALA A 40 -6.82 -3.92 2.40
CA ALA A 40 -7.66 -4.28 1.27
C ALA A 40 -8.87 -5.07 1.75
N SER A 41 -9.97 -4.95 1.02
CA SER A 41 -11.20 -5.73 1.24
C SER A 41 -11.71 -6.31 -0.07
N GLY A 42 -12.41 -7.44 0.02
CA GLY A 42 -12.96 -8.15 -1.11
C GLY A 42 -13.00 -9.65 -0.85
N LYS A 43 -13.00 -10.44 -1.92
CA LYS A 43 -12.93 -11.90 -1.85
C LYS A 43 -11.62 -12.34 -1.19
N PRO A 44 -11.65 -13.28 -0.23
CA PRO A 44 -10.45 -13.71 0.49
C PRO A 44 -9.30 -14.11 -0.43
N GLU A 45 -9.58 -14.87 -1.50
CA GLU A 45 -8.60 -15.32 -2.46
C GLU A 45 -7.98 -14.18 -3.28
N ALA A 46 -8.75 -13.15 -3.60
CA ALA A 46 -8.27 -12.00 -4.36
C ALA A 46 -7.45 -11.05 -3.48
N VAL A 47 -7.88 -10.85 -2.24
CA VAL A 47 -7.13 -10.07 -1.23
C VAL A 47 -5.80 -10.75 -0.92
N GLN A 48 -5.79 -12.07 -0.74
CA GLN A 48 -4.56 -12.82 -0.51
C GLN A 48 -3.60 -12.71 -1.70
N ALA A 49 -4.09 -12.93 -2.93
CA ALA A 49 -3.27 -12.81 -4.14
C ALA A 49 -2.67 -11.40 -4.32
N PHE A 50 -3.42 -10.36 -3.94
CA PHE A 50 -2.91 -8.99 -3.93
C PHE A 50 -1.73 -8.81 -2.96
N PHE A 51 -1.86 -9.28 -1.72
CA PHE A 51 -0.78 -9.19 -0.73
C PHE A 51 0.41 -10.09 -1.06
N ASP A 52 0.18 -11.26 -1.66
CA ASP A 52 1.24 -12.16 -2.13
C ASP A 52 2.08 -11.50 -3.23
N ALA A 53 1.44 -10.79 -4.17
CA ALA A 53 2.15 -10.03 -5.20
C ALA A 53 3.02 -8.90 -4.61
N LEU A 54 2.50 -8.17 -3.62
CA LEU A 54 3.29 -7.14 -2.92
C LEU A 54 4.49 -7.71 -2.14
N GLY A 55 4.33 -8.90 -1.54
CA GLY A 55 5.38 -9.56 -0.78
C GLY A 55 6.44 -10.27 -1.64
N SER A 56 6.12 -10.55 -2.90
CA SER A 56 7.04 -11.20 -3.85
C SER A 56 7.95 -10.20 -4.58
N ASP A 57 7.57 -8.91 -4.60
CA ASP A 57 8.25 -7.81 -5.29
C ASP A 57 9.10 -6.93 -4.34
N THR A 58 9.78 -7.53 -3.35
CA THR A 58 10.66 -6.77 -2.42
C THR A 58 11.93 -6.19 -3.09
N GLU A 59 12.10 -6.37 -4.41
CA GLU A 59 13.09 -5.67 -5.25
C GLU A 59 12.43 -4.64 -6.21
N LEU A 60 11.14 -4.32 -6.05
CA LEU A 60 10.60 -3.10 -6.62
C LEU A 60 10.97 -1.94 -5.68
N THR A 61 11.96 -1.17 -6.10
CA THR A 61 12.13 0.20 -5.61
C THR A 61 10.90 0.99 -6.08
N LEU A 62 9.79 0.87 -5.34
CA LEU A 62 8.61 1.70 -5.50
C LEU A 62 9.06 3.12 -5.08
N GLY A 63 9.53 3.86 -6.08
CA GLY A 63 10.24 5.15 -6.02
C GLY A 63 10.27 5.83 -4.65
N SER A 64 11.47 6.17 -4.19
CA SER A 64 11.65 7.00 -3.00
C SER A 64 10.96 8.36 -3.21
N GLN A 65 9.78 8.52 -2.61
CA GLN A 65 9.07 9.78 -2.61
C GLN A 65 9.69 10.69 -1.54
N SER A 66 10.09 11.90 -1.92
CA SER A 66 10.51 12.90 -0.95
C SER A 66 9.36 13.23 -0.01
N ARG A 67 9.67 13.60 1.25
CA ARG A 67 8.68 13.98 2.29
C ARG A 67 7.68 15.07 1.88
N ASP A 68 7.92 15.77 0.76
CA ASP A 68 7.07 16.82 0.21
C ASP A 68 6.19 16.37 -0.99
N GLY A 69 6.25 15.09 -1.37
CA GLY A 69 5.44 14.53 -2.45
C GLY A 69 5.77 15.05 -3.86
N SER A 70 6.84 15.84 -4.03
CA SER A 70 7.09 16.59 -5.27
C SER A 70 7.95 15.88 -6.31
N ARG A 71 8.62 14.77 -5.95
CA ARG A 71 9.52 14.07 -6.86
C ARG A 71 9.24 12.57 -6.92
N HIS A 72 9.03 12.10 -8.15
CA HIS A 72 8.99 10.68 -8.50
C HIS A 72 10.21 10.41 -9.39
N GLU A 73 11.21 9.70 -8.88
CA GLU A 73 12.26 9.11 -9.72
C GLU A 73 11.88 7.65 -10.01
N ILE A 74 11.79 7.34 -11.30
CA ILE A 74 11.69 6.00 -11.85
C ILE A 74 13.06 5.67 -12.45
N SER A 75 13.71 4.63 -11.93
CA SER A 75 14.95 4.09 -12.49
C SER A 75 14.66 3.12 -13.63
#